data_AF-A0A0V1F7U2-F1
#
_entry.id   AF-A0A0V1F7U2-F1
#
_cell.length_a   1.000
_cell.length_b   1.000
_cell.length_c   1.000
_cell.angle_alpha   90.00
_cell.angle_beta   90.00
_cell.angle_gamma   90.00
#
_symmetry.space_group_name_H-M   'P 1'
#
loop_
_entity.id
_entity.type
_entity.pdbx_description
1 polymer ?
#
loop_
_entity_poly.entity_id
_entity_poly.type
_entity_poly.pdbx_seq_one_letter_code
_entity_poly.pdbx_strand_id
1 'polypeptide(L)'
;MKKFWEVEALGTEIRNEFEVSDVLERFKNEVRFDGERYVVKLPWKSTEVQILNNYEQAERRLQQLEKRLINNDERAKEYDEVALLTLSSQI
;
A
#
# COMPACT_ATOMS: atom_id res chain seq x y z
N MET A 1 -0.53 26.89 -31.73
CA MET A 1 -1.36 26.10 -30.78
C MET A 1 -2.08 24.89 -31.39
N LYS A 2 -2.01 24.60 -32.70
CA LYS A 2 -2.66 23.39 -33.28
C LYS A 2 -1.83 22.11 -33.25
N LYS A 3 -0.50 22.20 -33.41
CA LYS A 3 0.39 21.02 -33.47
C LYS A 3 0.50 20.22 -32.17
N PHE A 4 0.23 20.85 -31.01
CA PHE A 4 0.36 20.18 -29.72
C PHE A 4 -0.81 19.22 -29.48
N TRP A 5 -2.02 19.60 -29.90
CA TRP A 5 -3.24 18.78 -29.76
C TRP A 5 -3.35 17.65 -30.80
N GLU A 6 -2.67 17.77 -31.95
CA GLU A 6 -2.63 16.70 -32.96
C GLU A 6 -1.84 15.47 -32.47
N VAL A 7 -0.87 15.65 -31.57
CA VAL A 7 -0.01 14.55 -31.07
C VAL A 7 -0.65 13.77 -29.92
N GLU A 8 -1.43 14.41 -29.05
CA GLU A 8 -2.22 13.69 -28.04
C GLU A 8 -3.41 12.93 -28.66
N ALA A 9 -3.97 13.43 -29.78
CA ALA A 9 -5.06 12.76 -30.49
C ALA A 9 -4.62 11.46 -31.21
N LEU A 10 -3.32 11.30 -31.51
CA LEU A 10 -2.75 10.08 -32.11
C LEU A 10 -2.67 8.89 -31.12
N GLY A 11 -2.88 9.13 -29.82
CA GLY A 11 -2.98 8.07 -28.81
C GLY A 11 -4.41 7.52 -28.61
N THR A 12 -5.41 8.21 -29.16
CA THR A 12 -6.83 7.83 -29.11
C THR A 12 -7.35 7.31 -30.45
N GLU A 13 -6.46 6.95 -31.37
CA GLU A 13 -6.86 6.02 -32.41
C GLU A 13 -7.26 4.74 -31.69
N ILE A 14 -8.53 4.38 -31.80
CA ILE A 14 -9.15 3.20 -31.20
C ILE A 14 -8.36 1.98 -31.70
N ARG A 15 -7.28 1.65 -30.99
CA ARG A 15 -6.52 0.42 -31.15
C ARG A 15 -7.46 -0.66 -30.63
N ASN A 16 -8.18 -1.27 -31.58
CA ASN A 16 -9.12 -2.37 -31.38
C ASN A 16 -10.33 -2.02 -30.49
N GLU A 17 -11.46 -1.76 -31.12
CA GLU A 17 -12.79 -1.76 -30.47
C GLU A 17 -13.03 -3.03 -29.62
N PHE A 18 -12.38 -4.15 -29.99
CA PHE A 18 -12.31 -5.39 -29.21
C PHE A 18 -11.54 -5.29 -27.88
N GLU A 19 -10.41 -4.57 -27.83
CA GLU A 19 -9.66 -4.38 -26.57
C GLU A 19 -10.39 -3.45 -25.61
N VAL A 20 -11.05 -2.41 -26.14
CA VAL A 20 -11.86 -1.49 -25.33
C VAL A 20 -13.09 -2.20 -24.73
N SER A 21 -13.72 -3.09 -25.50
CA SER A 21 -14.82 -3.94 -25.02
C SER A 21 -14.40 -4.81 -23.84
N ASP A 22 -13.26 -5.52 -23.97
CA ASP A 22 -12.73 -6.41 -22.93
C ASP A 22 -12.37 -5.63 -21.64
N VAL A 23 -11.75 -4.46 -21.78
CA VAL A 23 -11.39 -3.60 -20.64
C VAL A 23 -12.64 -3.07 -19.94
N LEU A 24 -13.66 -2.67 -20.72
CA LEU A 24 -14.92 -2.17 -20.18
C LEU A 24 -15.72 -3.27 -19.47
N GLU A 25 -15.72 -4.49 -20.01
CA GLU A 25 -16.38 -5.64 -19.39
C GLU A 25 -15.70 -6.04 -18.08
N ARG A 26 -14.36 -6.07 -18.05
CA ARG A 26 -13.59 -6.30 -16.81
C ARG A 26 -13.90 -5.24 -15.75
N PHE A 27 -13.91 -3.96 -16.12
CA PHE A 27 -14.23 -2.87 -15.21
C PHE A 27 -15.64 -3.01 -14.62
N LYS A 28 -16.65 -3.31 -15.45
CA LYS A 28 -18.03 -3.55 -14.98
C LYS A 28 -18.14 -4.74 -14.03
N ASN A 29 -17.33 -5.79 -14.23
CA ASN A 29 -17.31 -6.97 -13.36
C ASN A 29 -16.58 -6.72 -12.02
N GLU A 30 -15.63 -5.78 -12.01
CA GLU A 30 -14.83 -5.43 -10.84
C GLU A 30 -15.46 -4.36 -9.95
N VAL A 31 -16.28 -3.48 -10.53
CA VAL A 31 -17.01 -2.42 -9.82
C VAL A 31 -18.34 -2.95 -9.32
N ARG A 32 -18.53 -3.03 -8.00
CA ARG A 32 -19.77 -3.44 -7.37
C ARG A 32 -20.27 -2.36 -6.43
N PHE A 33 -21.57 -2.16 -6.36
CA PHE A 33 -22.19 -1.26 -5.39
C PHE A 33 -22.62 -2.08 -4.17
N ASP A 34 -22.19 -1.69 -2.97
CA ASP A 34 -22.48 -2.42 -1.72
C ASP A 34 -23.76 -1.95 -1.01
N GLY A 35 -24.44 -0.94 -1.56
CA GLY A 35 -25.61 -0.30 -0.97
C GLY A 35 -25.34 1.13 -0.48
N GLU A 36 -24.08 1.48 -0.21
CA GLU A 36 -23.66 2.82 0.23
C GLU A 36 -22.63 3.45 -0.71
N ARG A 37 -21.71 2.63 -1.24
CA ARG A 37 -20.57 3.09 -2.04
C ARG A 37 -20.22 2.08 -3.14
N TYR A 38 -19.49 2.59 -4.14
CA TYR A 38 -18.88 1.74 -5.15
C TYR A 38 -17.57 1.16 -4.64
N VAL A 39 -17.43 -0.16 -4.76
CA VAL A 39 -16.25 -0.94 -4.39
C VAL A 39 -15.63 -1.48 -5.67
N VAL A 40 -14.33 -1.24 -5.84
CA VAL A 40 -13.55 -1.75 -6.98
C VAL A 40 -12.47 -2.68 -6.47
N LYS A 41 -12.17 -3.75 -7.23
CA LYS A 41 -10.97 -4.54 -6.99
C LYS A 41 -9.73 -3.72 -7.35
N LEU A 42 -8.66 -3.87 -6.57
CA LEU A 42 -7.39 -3.21 -6.85
C LEU A 42 -6.66 -3.98 -7.96
N PRO A 43 -6.45 -3.40 -9.16
CA PRO A 43 -5.92 -4.14 -10.30
C PRO A 43 -4.47 -4.61 -10.12
N TRP A 44 -3.71 -4.04 -9.18
CA TRP A 44 -2.33 -4.44 -8.87
C TRP A 44 -2.18 -5.32 -7.61
N LYS A 45 -3.27 -5.62 -6.91
CA LYS A 45 -3.22 -6.40 -5.66
C LYS A 45 -3.97 -7.71 -5.88
N SER A 46 -3.23 -8.81 -5.99
CA SER A 46 -3.83 -10.14 -5.93
C SER A 46 -4.60 -10.25 -4.61
N THR A 47 -5.82 -10.79 -4.65
CA THR A 47 -6.62 -11.02 -3.43
C THR A 47 -5.86 -11.92 -2.44
N GLU A 48 -4.95 -12.74 -2.96
CA GLU A 48 -4.07 -13.65 -2.25
C GLU A 48 -2.70 -13.02 -2.01
N VAL A 49 -2.63 -11.92 -1.25
CA VAL A 49 -1.37 -11.56 -0.60
C VAL A 49 -1.32 -12.40 0.68
N GLN A 50 -0.67 -13.57 0.61
CA GLN A 50 -0.32 -14.29 1.82
C GLN A 50 0.76 -13.50 2.55
N ILE A 51 0.35 -12.72 3.55
CA ILE A 51 1.28 -12.07 4.45
C ILE A 51 1.96 -13.18 5.26
N LEU A 52 3.23 -13.43 4.97
CA LEU A 52 4.02 -14.40 5.72
C LEU A 52 4.11 -13.97 7.18
N ASN A 53 4.04 -14.95 8.09
CA ASN A 53 4.16 -14.70 9.52
C ASN A 53 5.56 -14.14 9.84
N ASN A 54 5.60 -12.91 10.35
CA ASN A 54 6.83 -12.18 10.66
C ASN A 54 7.30 -12.35 12.12
N TYR A 55 6.69 -13.26 12.89
CA TYR A 55 6.93 -13.39 14.32
C TYR A 55 8.41 -13.61 14.67
N GLU A 56 9.07 -14.61 14.07
CA GLU A 56 10.49 -14.91 14.38
C GLU A 56 11.42 -13.72 14.10
N GLN A 57 11.16 -12.98 13.03
CA GLN A 57 11.99 -11.83 12.67
C GLN A 57 11.72 -10.65 13.61
N ALA A 58 10.47 -10.43 14.03
CA ALA A 58 10.13 -9.44 15.04
C ALA A 58 10.77 -9.77 16.39
N GLU A 59 10.72 -11.04 16.82
CA GLU A 59 11.33 -11.52 18.06
C GLU A 59 12.86 -11.32 18.05
N ARG A 60 13.54 -11.70 16.96
CA ARG A 60 14.99 -11.47 16.84
C ARG A 60 15.36 -10.00 16.92
N ARG A 61 14.58 -9.12 16.29
CA ARG A 61 14.79 -7.66 16.36
C ARG A 61 14.64 -7.15 17.79
N LEU A 62 13.63 -7.64 18.52
CA LEU A 62 13.41 -7.28 19.91
C LEU A 62 14.60 -7.71 20.79
N GLN A 63 15.02 -8.96 20.71
CA GLN A 63 16.15 -9.48 21.49
C GLN A 63 17.46 -8.71 21.23
N GLN A 64 17.71 -8.30 19.98
CA GLN A 64 18.87 -7.49 19.63
C GLN A 64 18.76 -6.08 20.21
N LEU A 65 17.58 -5.49 20.19
CA LEU A 65 17.32 -4.18 20.78
C LEU A 65 17.56 -4.22 22.30
N GLU A 66 16.99 -5.19 22.99
CA GLU A 66 17.17 -5.39 24.45
C GLU A 66 18.65 -5.51 24.81
N LYS A 67 19.42 -6.34 24.10
CA LYS A 67 20.87 -6.47 24.32
C LYS A 67 21.63 -5.16 24.13
N ARG A 68 21.24 -4.35 23.14
CA ARG A 68 21.87 -3.05 22.88
C ARG A 68 21.54 -2.02 23.96
N LEU A 69 20.33 -2.06 24.50
CA LEU A 69 19.87 -1.17 25.57
C LEU A 69 20.54 -1.54 26.90
N ILE A 70 20.64 -2.84 27.24
CA ILE A 70 21.35 -3.31 28.45
C ILE A 70 22.82 -2.88 28.44
N ASN A 71 23.46 -2.89 27.27
CA ASN A 71 24.87 -2.52 27.14
C ASN A 71 25.11 -1.01 27.04
N ASN A 72 24.06 -0.17 26.98
CA ASN A 72 24.19 1.28 26.85
C ASN A 72 23.06 2.00 27.60
N ASP A 73 23.37 2.38 28.84
CA ASP A 73 22.46 3.00 29.80
C ASP A 73 21.92 4.38 29.35
N GLU A 74 22.69 5.11 28.53
CA GLU A 74 22.28 6.39 27.95
C GLU A 74 21.24 6.18 26.85
N ARG A 75 21.48 5.23 25.94
CA ARG A 75 20.50 4.85 24.89
C ARG A 75 19.24 4.22 25.47
N ALA A 76 19.34 3.53 26.60
CA ALA A 76 18.18 2.97 27.30
C ALA A 76 17.22 4.09 27.74
N LYS A 77 17.74 5.13 28.38
CA LYS A 77 16.96 6.29 28.84
C LYS A 77 16.30 7.04 27.68
N GLU A 78 17.04 7.30 26.60
CA GLU A 78 16.47 7.94 25.40
C GLU A 78 15.33 7.11 24.79
N TYR A 79 15.48 5.78 24.76
CA TYR A 79 14.45 4.89 24.26
C TYR A 79 13.20 4.88 25.15
N ASP A 80 13.38 4.87 26.47
CA ASP A 80 12.26 4.92 27.42
C ASP A 80 11.49 6.24 27.29
N GLU A 81 12.17 7.36 27.16
CA GLU A 81 11.54 8.67 26.93
C GLU A 81 10.72 8.69 25.64
N VAL A 82 11.28 8.19 24.53
CA VAL A 82 10.57 8.12 23.24
C VAL A 82 9.39 7.15 23.31
N ALA A 83 9.54 5.99 23.94
CA ALA A 83 8.47 5.01 24.11
C ALA A 83 7.31 5.59 24.92
N LEU A 84 7.60 6.28 26.03
CA LEU A 84 6.60 6.96 26.86
C LEU A 84 5.89 8.09 26.11
N LEU A 85 6.63 8.91 25.36
CA LEU A 85 6.06 9.97 24.53
C LEU A 85 5.13 9.42 23.45
N THR A 86 5.51 8.33 22.79
CA THR A 86 4.70 7.73 21.72
C THR A 86 3.38 7.18 22.27
N LEU A 87 3.42 6.52 23.43
CA LEU A 87 2.22 6.01 24.12
C LEU A 87 1.31 7.15 24.60
N SER A 88 1.87 8.27 25.06
CA SER A 88 1.08 9.45 25.46
C SER A 88 0.43 10.20 24.30
N SER A 89 0.94 10.05 23.07
CA SER A 89 0.40 10.71 21.87
C SER A 89 -0.75 9.96 21.20
N GLN A 90 -1.02 8.73 21.64
CA GLN A 90 -2.06 7.85 21.10
C GLN A 90 -3.31 7.75 22.00
N ILE A 91 -3.34 8.49 23.12
CA ILE A 91 -4.49 8.68 24.02
C ILE A 91 -4.93 10.14 23.94
#